data_AF-A0A7X7JPA5-F1
#
_entry.id   AF-A0A7X7JPA5-F1
#
_cell.length_a   1.000
_cell.length_b   1.000
_cell.length_c   1.000
_cell.angle_alpha   90.00
_cell.angle_beta   90.00
_cell.angle_gamma   90.00
#
_symmetry.space_group_name_H-M   'P 1'
#
loop_
_entity.id
_entity.type
_entity.pdbx_description
1 polymer ?
#
loop_
_entity_poly.entity_id
_entity_poly.type
_entity_poly.pdbx_seq_one_letter_code
_entity_poly.pdbx_strand_id
1 'polypeptide(L)'
;HGSPRDPLWEYVVSPSTALALRVHCREAHCIVGHTHRQTVLCMVSAAEQLAVDVDGSVRVSLSQRLLLNPGAVGQPRDGDPRAAYAVYDDEDQTVTFHRVEYDVAGASAAILGAGLPQALALRLHAGW
;
A
#
# COMPACT_ATOMS: atom_id res chain seq x y z
N HIS A 1 2.30 10.83 2.97
CA HIS A 1 1.28 9.91 3.53
C HIS A 1 0.16 9.70 2.51
N GLY A 2 -0.57 10.76 2.13
CA GLY A 2 -1.55 10.76 1.04
C GLY A 2 -0.91 10.80 -0.34
N SER A 3 -0.71 11.98 -0.91
CA SER A 3 -0.08 12.15 -2.24
C SER A 3 0.98 13.28 -2.26
N PRO A 4 1.79 13.40 -3.32
CA PRO A 4 2.69 14.56 -3.51
C PRO A 4 1.95 15.90 -3.68
N ARG A 5 0.68 15.89 -4.10
CA ARG A 5 -0.15 17.08 -4.27
C ARG A 5 -0.82 17.51 -2.96
N ASP A 6 -1.33 16.53 -2.21
CA ASP A 6 -1.87 16.69 -0.87
C ASP A 6 -1.25 15.61 0.04
N PRO A 7 -0.15 15.93 0.74
CA PRO A 7 0.61 14.96 1.53
C PRO A 7 -0.17 14.28 2.66
N LEU A 8 -1.31 14.83 3.07
CA LEU A 8 -2.06 14.39 4.24
C LEU A 8 -3.36 13.67 3.88
N TRP A 9 -4.13 14.15 2.90
CA TRP A 9 -5.53 13.74 2.76
C TRP A 9 -5.87 12.96 1.50
N GLU A 10 -5.06 13.07 0.45
CA GLU A 10 -5.43 12.48 -0.83
C GLU A 10 -5.20 10.97 -0.88
N TYR A 11 -6.23 10.23 -1.28
CA TYR A 11 -6.14 8.82 -1.63
C TYR A 11 -5.75 8.65 -3.10
N VAL A 12 -4.69 7.88 -3.37
CA VAL A 12 -4.27 7.54 -4.74
C VAL A 12 -4.68 6.10 -5.04
N VAL A 13 -5.79 5.93 -5.78
CA VAL A 13 -6.41 4.61 -6.01
C VAL A 13 -6.58 4.24 -7.50
N SER A 14 -6.16 5.10 -8.43
CA SER A 14 -6.34 4.86 -9.86
C SER A 14 -5.11 5.30 -10.69
N PRO A 15 -4.87 4.65 -11.85
CA PRO A 15 -3.81 5.05 -12.78
C PRO A 15 -3.93 6.49 -13.26
N SER A 16 -5.15 6.99 -13.47
CA SER A 16 -5.39 8.38 -13.90
C SER A 16 -4.95 9.40 -12.85
N THR A 17 -5.18 9.14 -11.56
CA THR A 17 -4.68 9.98 -10.47
C THR A 17 -3.16 9.95 -10.41
N ALA A 18 -2.53 8.78 -10.56
CA ALA A 18 -1.06 8.69 -10.59
C ALA A 18 -0.44 9.49 -11.75
N LEU A 19 -1.03 9.43 -12.94
CA LEU A 19 -0.61 10.24 -14.09
C LEU A 19 -0.72 11.75 -13.81
N ALA A 20 -1.83 12.19 -13.19
CA ALA A 20 -2.01 13.59 -12.81
C ALA A 20 -1.01 14.06 -11.74
N LEU A 21 -0.58 13.17 -10.85
CA LEU A 21 0.40 13.47 -9.80
C LEU A 21 1.83 13.61 -10.31
N ARG A 22 2.13 13.20 -11.55
CA ARG A 22 3.46 13.27 -12.16
C ARG A 22 4.11 14.65 -12.02
N VAL A 23 3.34 15.74 -12.15
CA VAL A 23 3.83 17.12 -12.09
C VAL A 23 4.16 17.60 -10.67
N HIS A 24 3.63 16.89 -9.67
CA HIS A 24 3.87 17.16 -8.24
C HIS A 24 5.02 16.31 -7.67
N CYS A 25 5.41 15.24 -8.36
CA CYS A 25 6.60 14.43 -8.03
C CYS A 25 7.84 14.99 -8.71
N ARG A 26 8.83 15.44 -7.93
CA ARG A 26 10.17 15.78 -8.44
C ARG A 26 10.95 14.52 -8.81
N GLU A 27 10.92 13.51 -7.95
CA GLU A 27 11.69 12.29 -8.13
C GLU A 27 11.05 11.31 -9.12
N ALA A 28 11.84 10.35 -9.61
CA ALA A 28 11.34 9.30 -10.48
C ALA A 28 10.28 8.45 -9.78
N HIS A 29 10.45 8.20 -8.48
CA HIS A 29 9.54 7.37 -7.70
C HIS A 29 9.00 8.13 -6.49
N CYS A 30 7.72 7.91 -6.19
CA CYS A 30 7.04 8.49 -5.04
C CYS A 30 6.39 7.39 -4.21
N ILE A 31 6.72 7.32 -2.92
CA ILE A 31 6.12 6.37 -1.99
C ILE A 31 4.96 7.05 -1.26
N VAL A 32 3.79 6.44 -1.32
CA VAL A 32 2.56 6.89 -0.66
C VAL A 32 2.01 5.80 0.25
N GLY A 33 0.99 6.13 1.03
CA GLY A 33 0.26 5.19 1.88
C GLY A 33 -1.22 5.54 1.87
N HIS A 34 -1.79 5.68 3.07
CA HIS A 34 -3.16 6.17 3.31
C HIS A 34 -4.29 5.23 2.87
N THR A 35 -4.22 4.65 1.67
CA THR A 35 -5.23 3.70 1.14
C THR A 35 -5.26 2.37 1.88
N HIS A 36 -4.14 2.00 2.51
CA HIS A 36 -3.92 0.69 3.14
C HIS A 36 -3.98 -0.49 2.15
N ARG A 37 -3.66 -0.24 0.87
CA ARG A 37 -3.70 -1.24 -0.20
C ARG A 37 -2.37 -1.22 -0.94
N GLN A 38 -1.79 -2.39 -1.18
CA GLN A 38 -0.57 -2.49 -1.99
C GLN A 38 -0.88 -2.07 -3.43
N THR A 39 -0.10 -1.14 -3.98
CA THR A 39 -0.34 -0.65 -5.34
C THR A 39 0.94 -0.13 -5.97
N VAL A 40 1.10 -0.40 -7.26
CA VAL A 40 2.14 0.17 -8.12
C VAL A 40 1.46 0.80 -9.32
N LEU A 41 1.62 2.12 -9.46
CA LEU A 41 0.99 2.90 -10.52
C LEU A 41 2.05 3.62 -11.34
N CYS A 42 1.93 3.53 -12.66
CA CYS A 42 2.78 4.28 -13.57
C CYS A 42 2.37 5.77 -13.61
N MET A 43 3.34 6.69 -13.48
CA MET A 43 3.11 8.13 -13.58
C MET A 43 3.35 8.66 -15.01
N VAL A 44 3.68 7.80 -15.98
CA VAL A 44 3.90 8.19 -17.38
C VAL A 44 2.88 7.61 -18.35
N SER A 45 2.18 6.55 -17.96
CA SER A 45 1.09 5.96 -18.72
C SER A 45 -0.07 5.61 -17.77
N ALA A 46 -1.31 5.83 -18.21
CA ALA A 46 -2.49 5.42 -17.44
C ALA A 46 -2.83 3.93 -17.62
N ALA A 47 -2.01 3.18 -18.38
CA ALA A 47 -2.29 1.81 -18.78
C ALA A 47 -1.81 0.77 -17.74
N GLU A 48 -0.88 1.13 -16.86
CA GLU A 48 -0.16 0.16 -16.03
C GLU A 48 -0.49 0.33 -14.54
N GLN A 49 -1.32 -0.60 -14.05
CA GLN A 49 -1.25 -1.06 -12.67
C GLN A 49 -0.52 -2.39 -12.72
N LEU A 50 0.69 -2.46 -12.16
CA LEU A 50 1.39 -3.74 -12.04
C LEU A 50 0.59 -4.59 -11.04
N ALA A 51 0.08 -5.73 -11.51
CA ALA A 51 -0.64 -6.68 -10.67
C ALA A 51 0.31 -7.15 -9.56
N VAL A 52 -0.09 -6.94 -8.31
CA VAL A 52 0.58 -7.54 -7.16
C VAL A 52 0.07 -8.98 -7.10
N ASP A 53 0.93 -9.90 -7.52
CA ASP A 53 0.71 -11.34 -7.59
C ASP A 53 0.21 -11.94 -6.26
N VAL A 54 -0.62 -12.99 -6.38
CA VAL A 54 -1.46 -13.52 -5.30
C VAL A 54 -0.66 -14.41 -4.32
N ASP A 55 0.51 -14.90 -4.75
CA ASP A 55 1.21 -16.02 -4.12
C ASP A 55 2.38 -15.65 -3.19
N GLY A 56 2.59 -14.37 -2.92
CA GLY A 56 3.60 -13.94 -1.96
C GLY A 56 4.85 -13.38 -2.62
N SER A 57 5.03 -12.10 -2.36
CA SER A 57 6.07 -11.21 -2.84
C SER A 57 6.09 -10.86 -4.32
N VAL A 58 5.98 -9.56 -4.58
CA VAL A 58 6.01 -8.98 -5.92
C VAL A 58 7.20 -8.07 -6.01
N ARG A 59 8.15 -8.41 -6.88
CA ARG A 59 9.35 -7.62 -7.14
C ARG A 59 9.12 -6.76 -8.38
N VAL A 60 9.21 -5.45 -8.22
CA VAL A 60 9.04 -4.47 -9.28
C VAL A 60 10.36 -3.78 -9.56
N SER A 61 10.74 -3.70 -10.84
CA SER A 61 11.86 -2.89 -11.29
C SER A 61 11.50 -1.41 -11.33
N LEU A 62 12.39 -0.55 -10.83
CA LEU A 62 12.24 0.90 -10.83
C LEU A 62 12.72 1.54 -12.14
N SER A 63 12.32 0.98 -13.28
CA SER A 63 12.73 1.44 -14.62
C SER A 63 11.87 2.57 -15.20
N GLN A 64 10.70 2.82 -14.64
CA GLN A 64 9.77 3.90 -15.05
C GLN A 64 9.52 4.88 -13.89
N ARG A 65 8.83 6.01 -14.14
CA ARG A 65 8.37 6.85 -13.03
C ARG A 65 7.15 6.20 -12.36
N LEU A 66 7.31 5.79 -11.10
CA LEU A 66 6.33 4.97 -10.39
C LEU A 66 5.83 5.65 -9.11
N LEU A 67 4.57 5.45 -8.81
CA LEU A 67 3.99 5.73 -7.51
C LEU A 67 3.69 4.40 -6.82
N LEU A 68 4.24 4.23 -5.62
CA LEU A 68 4.30 2.96 -4.90
C LEU A 68 3.56 3.10 -3.58
N ASN A 69 2.76 2.11 -3.23
CA ASN A 69 2.09 2.02 -1.93
C ASN A 69 2.39 0.66 -1.30
N PRO A 70 3.12 0.58 -0.17
CA PRO A 70 3.49 -0.67 0.46
C PRO A 70 2.32 -1.40 1.13
N GLY A 71 1.13 -0.78 1.17
CA GLY A 71 -0.02 -1.25 1.94
C GLY A 71 -0.01 -0.73 3.37
N ALA A 72 -0.63 -1.49 4.28
CA ALA A 72 -0.63 -1.18 5.70
C ALA A 72 -0.21 -2.38 6.54
N VAL A 73 0.61 -2.11 7.56
CA VAL A 73 1.05 -3.12 8.53
C VAL A 73 -0.10 -3.51 9.46
N GLY A 74 -0.80 -2.53 10.05
CA GLY A 74 -1.74 -2.78 11.14
C GLY A 74 -3.22 -2.84 10.75
N GLN A 75 -3.59 -2.43 9.53
CA GLN A 75 -4.98 -2.51 9.05
C GLN A 75 -5.02 -2.52 7.51
N PRO A 76 -4.63 -3.61 6.84
CA PRO A 76 -4.83 -3.77 5.40
C PRO A 76 -6.30 -3.59 5.01
N ARG A 77 -6.57 -3.05 3.82
CA ARG A 77 -7.94 -2.78 3.32
C ARG A 77 -8.20 -3.36 1.94
N ASP A 78 -7.54 -4.47 1.61
CA ASP A 78 -7.64 -5.16 0.33
C ASP A 78 -8.22 -6.58 0.39
N GLY A 79 -8.79 -6.97 1.53
CA GLY A 79 -9.38 -8.30 1.71
C GLY A 79 -8.38 -9.38 2.16
N ASP A 80 -7.10 -9.03 2.28
CA ASP A 80 -6.06 -9.89 2.85
C ASP A 80 -5.68 -9.38 4.25
N PRO A 81 -5.95 -10.15 5.33
CA PRO A 81 -5.69 -9.71 6.69
C PRO A 81 -4.20 -9.67 7.04
N ARG A 82 -3.31 -10.23 6.21
CA ARG A 82 -1.85 -10.23 6.45
C ARG A 82 -1.29 -8.82 6.40
N ALA A 83 -0.36 -8.51 7.31
CA ALA A 83 0.34 -7.24 7.33
C ALA A 83 1.10 -7.03 6.02
N ALA A 84 1.03 -5.82 5.47
CA ALA A 84 1.63 -5.46 4.19
C ALA A 84 2.79 -4.47 4.38
N TYR A 85 3.91 -4.74 3.71
CA TYR A 85 5.06 -3.84 3.63
C TYR A 85 5.80 -4.01 2.30
N ALA A 86 6.83 -3.21 2.07
CA ALA A 86 7.72 -3.38 0.93
C ALA A 86 9.18 -3.13 1.32
N VAL A 87 10.10 -3.81 0.64
CA VAL A 87 11.55 -3.65 0.75
C VAL A 87 12.04 -2.95 -0.51
N TYR A 88 12.74 -1.83 -0.34
CA TYR A 88 13.43 -1.13 -1.42
C TYR A 88 14.88 -1.58 -1.45
N ASP A 89 15.34 -1.96 -2.64
CA ASP A 89 16.70 -2.38 -2.95
C ASP A 89 17.31 -1.35 -3.91
N ASP A 90 18.28 -0.58 -3.43
CA ASP A 90 18.92 0.51 -4.16
C ASP A 90 20.06 0.05 -5.07
N GLU A 91 20.64 -1.13 -4.84
CA GLU A 91 21.63 -1.71 -5.75
C GLU A 91 20.94 -2.24 -7.00
N ASP A 92 19.90 -3.07 -6.83
CA ASP A 92 19.17 -3.67 -7.94
C ASP A 92 18.09 -2.75 -8.52
N GLN A 93 17.83 -1.59 -7.89
CA GLN A 93 16.76 -0.66 -8.24
C GLN A 93 15.40 -1.38 -8.32
N THR A 94 15.04 -2.07 -7.25
CA THR A 94 13.78 -2.81 -7.17
C THR A 94 13.01 -2.54 -5.88
N VAL A 95 11.71 -2.79 -5.91
CA VAL A 95 10.86 -2.82 -4.72
C VAL A 95 10.15 -4.15 -4.65
N THR A 96 10.31 -4.85 -3.52
CA THR A 96 9.67 -6.14 -3.26
C THR A 96 8.56 -5.94 -2.24
N PHE A 97 7.31 -6.16 -2.63
CA PHE A 97 6.15 -6.12 -1.73
C PHE A 97 6.07 -7.42 -0.95
N HIS A 98 5.62 -7.39 0.30
CA HIS A 98 5.52 -8.57 1.15
C HIS A 98 4.19 -8.59 1.89
N ARG A 99 3.78 -9.81 2.23
CA ARG A 99 2.68 -10.11 3.16
C ARG A 99 3.20 -11.03 4.23
N VAL A 100 2.86 -10.75 5.48
CA VAL A 100 3.25 -11.59 6.62
C VAL A 100 2.05 -11.80 7.53
N GLU A 101 1.84 -13.06 7.93
CA GLU A 101 0.84 -13.41 8.92
C GLU A 101 1.23 -12.83 10.29
N TYR A 102 0.23 -12.46 11.07
CA TYR A 102 0.41 -12.05 12.46
C TYR A 102 -0.79 -12.52 13.28
N ASP A 103 -0.71 -12.37 14.59
CA ASP A 103 -1.80 -12.71 15.51
C ASP A 103 -2.96 -11.70 15.41
N VAL A 104 -3.76 -11.83 14.34
CA VAL A 104 -4.96 -11.02 14.09
C VAL A 104 -5.96 -11.18 15.24
N ALA A 105 -6.09 -12.40 15.78
CA ALA A 105 -6.99 -12.70 16.88
C ALA A 105 -6.56 -11.98 18.17
N GLY A 106 -5.26 -11.99 18.50
CA GLY A 106 -4.70 -11.25 19.63
C GLY A 106 -4.86 -9.74 19.48
N ALA A 107 -4.59 -9.18 18.29
CA ALA A 107 -4.80 -7.76 18.02
C ALA A 107 -6.28 -7.34 18.14
N SER A 108 -7.18 -8.16 17.60
CA SER A 108 -8.64 -8.00 17.71
C SER A 108 -9.11 -8.05 19.16
N ALA A 109 -8.63 -9.03 19.94
CA ALA A 109 -8.93 -9.16 21.36
C ALA A 109 -8.42 -7.96 22.18
N ALA A 110 -7.23 -7.43 21.86
CA ALA A 110 -6.68 -6.25 22.51
C ALA A 110 -7.55 -5.00 22.26
N ILE A 111 -8.06 -4.81 21.03
CA ILE A 111 -9.00 -3.73 20.69
C ILE A 111 -10.27 -3.83 21.55
N LEU A 112 -10.85 -5.04 21.66
CA LEU A 112 -12.05 -5.27 22.47
C LEU A 112 -11.78 -5.08 23.97
N GLY A 113 -10.64 -5.57 24.46
CA GLY A 113 -10.22 -5.41 25.86
C GLY A 113 -9.99 -3.95 26.26
N ALA A 114 -9.63 -3.09 25.30
CA ALA A 114 -9.52 -1.65 25.49
C ALA A 114 -10.88 -0.92 25.44
N GLY A 115 -11.99 -1.62 25.23
CA GLY A 115 -13.34 -1.02 25.12
C GLY A 115 -13.58 -0.26 23.82
N LEU A 116 -12.76 -0.50 22.79
CA LEU A 116 -12.92 0.15 21.49
C LEU A 116 -14.06 -0.49 20.67
N PRO A 117 -14.63 0.23 19.69
CA PRO A 117 -15.73 -0.29 18.89
C PRO A 117 -15.41 -1.64 18.23
N GLN A 118 -16.34 -2.60 18.38
CA GLN A 118 -16.19 -3.96 17.84
C GLN A 118 -15.87 -3.99 16.34
N ALA A 119 -16.41 -3.03 15.57
CA ALA A 119 -16.14 -2.91 14.15
C ALA A 119 -14.65 -2.68 13.81
N LEU A 120 -13.85 -2.12 14.72
CA LEU A 120 -12.39 -1.97 14.54
C LEU A 120 -11.64 -3.29 14.72
N ALA A 121 -12.15 -4.18 15.58
CA ALA A 121 -11.58 -5.50 15.82
C ALA A 121 -11.93 -6.46 14.67
N LEU A 122 -13.21 -6.50 14.28
CA LEU A 122 -13.71 -7.40 13.24
C LEU A 122 -13.07 -7.16 11.87
N ARG A 123 -12.81 -5.89 11.53
CA ARG A 123 -12.25 -5.55 10.22
C ARG A 123 -10.83 -6.06 10.01
N LEU A 124 -10.06 -6.28 11.09
CA LEU A 124 -8.73 -6.88 10.99
C LEU A 124 -8.77 -8.30 10.43
N HIS A 125 -9.79 -9.09 10.79
CA HIS A 125 -9.98 -10.45 10.27
C HIS A 125 -10.35 -10.46 8.78
N ALA A 126 -11.05 -9.42 8.32
CA ALA A 126 -11.49 -9.30 6.94
C ALA A 126 -10.47 -8.59 6.03
N GLY A 127 -9.43 -7.94 6.59
CA GLY A 127 -8.57 -7.03 5.84
C GLY A 127 -9.34 -5.83 5.27
N TRP A 128 -10.12 -5.15 6.13
CA TRP A 128 -11.01 -4.03 5.78
C TRP A 128 -10.80 -2.77 6.64
#